data_AF-A0A2J8W792-F1
#
_entry.id   AF-A0A2J8W792-F1
#
_cell.length_a   1.000
_cell.length_b   1.000
_cell.length_c   1.000
_cell.angle_alpha   90.00
_cell.angle_beta   90.00
_cell.angle_gamma   90.00
#
_symmetry.space_group_name_H-M   'P 1'
#
loop_
_entity.id
_entity.type
_entity.pdbx_description
1 polymer ?
#
loop_
_entity_poly.entity_id
_entity_poly.type
_entity_poly.pdbx_seq_one_letter_code
_entity_poly.pdbx_strand_id
1 'polypeptide(L)'
;MPPKVTSELLRQLRQAMRNSEYVTEPIQAYIIPSGDAHQSEYIAPCDCRRAFVSGFDGSAGTAIITEEHAAMWTDGRYFLQAAKQMDSNWTLMKMGLKDTPTQEDWLVSVLPEGSRVGVDPLIIPTDYWKKMAKVLRSAGHHLIPVKENLVDKIWTDRPERPCKPLLTLGLDYTGLFNLRGSDVEHNPVFFSYAIIGLETIMLFIDGDRIDAPSVKEHLLLDLGLEAEYRIQV
;
A
#
# COMPACT_ATOMS: atom_id res chain seq x y z
N MET A 1 -17.73 -16.33 12.55
CA MET A 1 -16.92 -17.05 11.55
C MET A 1 -15.60 -17.44 12.20
N PRO A 2 -15.04 -18.62 11.89
CA PRO A 2 -13.69 -18.96 12.33
C PRO A 2 -12.67 -17.99 11.73
N PRO A 3 -11.50 -17.80 12.37
CA PRO A 3 -10.44 -16.99 11.80
C PRO A 3 -9.94 -17.59 10.48
N LYS A 4 -9.40 -16.74 9.60
CA LYS A 4 -8.76 -17.22 8.37
C LYS A 4 -7.52 -18.03 8.75
N VAL A 5 -7.36 -19.22 8.18
CA VAL A 5 -6.13 -20.01 8.35
C VAL A 5 -5.04 -19.41 7.45
N THR A 6 -3.97 -18.94 8.07
CA THR A 6 -2.90 -18.17 7.41
C THR A 6 -1.54 -18.87 7.44
N SER A 7 -1.42 -20.06 8.04
CA SER A 7 -0.15 -20.78 8.19
C SER A 7 0.61 -20.97 6.86
N GLU A 8 -0.10 -21.36 5.79
CA GLU A 8 0.53 -21.53 4.48
C GLU A 8 0.90 -20.20 3.81
N LEU A 9 0.07 -19.16 3.98
CA LEU A 9 0.38 -17.81 3.46
C LEU A 9 1.62 -17.24 4.14
N LEU A 10 1.74 -17.39 5.46
CA LEU A 10 2.91 -16.97 6.22
C LEU A 10 4.15 -17.76 5.80
N ARG A 11 4.02 -19.08 5.55
CA ARG A 11 5.11 -19.91 5.02
C ARG A 11 5.60 -19.40 3.67
N GLN A 12 4.69 -19.13 2.73
CA GLN A 12 5.02 -18.63 1.40
C GLN A 12 5.65 -17.24 1.47
N LEU A 13 5.13 -16.34 2.31
CA LEU A 13 5.69 -15.01 2.45
C LEU A 13 7.11 -15.03 3.05
N ARG A 14 7.33 -15.87 4.07
CA ARG A 14 8.68 -16.10 4.64
C ARG A 14 9.65 -16.72 3.64
N GLN A 15 9.16 -17.46 2.66
CA GLN A 15 9.97 -17.94 1.54
C GLN A 15 10.27 -16.80 0.56
N ALA A 16 9.29 -15.95 0.23
CA ALA A 16 9.46 -14.78 -0.63
C ALA A 16 10.46 -13.76 -0.03
N MET A 17 10.47 -13.58 1.29
CA MET A 17 11.44 -12.77 2.04
C MET A 17 12.91 -13.20 1.83
N ARG A 18 13.15 -14.41 1.32
CA ARG A 18 14.49 -14.97 1.06
C ARG A 18 14.75 -15.20 -0.43
N ASN A 19 13.78 -14.90 -1.30
CA ASN A 19 13.91 -15.16 -2.73
C ASN A 19 14.80 -14.09 -3.39
N SER A 20 15.88 -14.55 -4.03
CA SER A 20 16.86 -13.69 -4.72
C SER A 20 16.29 -12.90 -5.90
N GLU A 21 15.12 -13.29 -6.43
CA GLU A 21 14.41 -12.51 -7.45
C GLU A 21 13.88 -11.18 -6.92
N TYR A 22 13.56 -11.11 -5.62
CA TYR A 22 12.90 -9.96 -5.02
C TYR A 22 13.82 -9.15 -4.11
N VAL A 23 14.79 -9.81 -3.47
CA VAL A 23 15.74 -9.19 -2.54
C VAL A 23 17.16 -9.65 -2.86
N THR A 24 18.13 -8.74 -2.78
CA THR A 24 19.55 -9.09 -3.00
C THR A 24 20.11 -9.98 -1.89
N GLU A 25 19.60 -9.80 -0.68
CA GLU A 25 19.93 -10.58 0.51
C GLU A 25 18.63 -10.80 1.30
N PRO A 26 18.49 -11.95 1.99
CA PRO A 26 17.31 -12.25 2.80
C PRO A 26 16.97 -11.15 3.81
N ILE A 27 15.68 -10.81 3.90
CA ILE A 27 15.15 -9.91 4.93
C ILE A 27 14.57 -10.73 6.10
N GLN A 28 14.81 -10.27 7.32
CA GLN A 28 14.38 -10.95 8.56
C GLN A 28 13.01 -10.47 9.03
N ALA A 29 12.54 -9.33 8.53
CA ALA A 29 11.18 -8.85 8.72
C ALA A 29 10.62 -8.18 7.47
N TYR A 30 9.30 -8.22 7.29
CA TYR A 30 8.58 -7.53 6.24
C TYR A 30 7.37 -6.78 6.81
N ILE A 31 7.25 -5.49 6.48
CA ILE A 31 6.19 -4.60 6.94
C ILE A 31 5.11 -4.49 5.87
N ILE A 32 3.85 -4.70 6.26
CA ILE A 32 2.67 -4.64 5.39
C ILE A 32 1.65 -3.67 6.02
N PRO A 33 1.67 -2.38 5.63
CA PRO A 33 0.69 -1.41 6.08
C PRO A 33 -0.68 -1.65 5.43
N SER A 34 -1.69 -0.87 5.83
CA SER A 34 -3.01 -0.86 5.17
C SER A 34 -3.08 0.04 3.94
N GLY A 35 -2.17 1.01 3.80
CA GLY A 35 -2.24 2.04 2.77
C GLY A 35 -1.97 1.53 1.35
N ASP A 36 -2.37 2.34 0.38
CA ASP A 36 -2.01 2.20 -1.03
C ASP A 36 -0.98 3.26 -1.45
N ALA A 37 -0.68 3.33 -2.74
CA ALA A 37 0.32 4.23 -3.30
C ALA A 37 -0.10 5.72 -3.28
N HIS A 38 -1.36 6.03 -3.00
CA HIS A 38 -1.94 7.38 -3.00
C HIS A 38 -2.39 7.84 -1.61
N GLN A 39 -2.14 7.03 -0.58
CA GLN A 39 -2.58 7.30 0.79
C GLN A 39 -4.11 7.47 0.85
N SER A 40 -4.83 6.66 0.08
CA SER A 40 -6.28 6.65 0.01
C SER A 40 -6.90 6.34 1.38
N GLU A 41 -8.06 6.94 1.65
CA GLU A 41 -8.85 6.67 2.86
C GLU A 41 -9.49 5.27 2.82
N TYR A 42 -10.08 4.92 1.67
CA TYR A 42 -10.65 3.60 1.38
C TYR A 42 -9.74 2.87 0.41
N ILE A 43 -9.44 1.61 0.73
CA ILE A 43 -8.44 0.83 0.00
C ILE A 43 -9.17 -0.09 -0.98
N ALA A 44 -8.79 -0.03 -2.26
CA ALA A 44 -9.35 -0.93 -3.26
C ALA A 44 -8.99 -2.40 -2.94
N PRO A 45 -9.83 -3.38 -3.32
CA PRO A 45 -9.61 -4.79 -2.97
C PRO A 45 -8.22 -5.33 -3.34
N CYS A 46 -7.64 -4.88 -4.46
CA CYS A 46 -6.30 -5.28 -4.90
C CYS A 46 -5.17 -4.81 -3.97
N ASP A 47 -5.41 -3.78 -3.16
CA ASP A 47 -4.41 -3.18 -2.25
C ASP A 47 -4.65 -3.59 -0.79
N CYS A 48 -5.71 -4.36 -0.49
CA CYS A 48 -6.03 -4.92 0.83
C CYS A 48 -5.09 -6.07 1.29
N ARG A 49 -3.78 -5.92 1.05
CA ARG A 49 -2.73 -6.92 1.27
C ARG A 49 -2.63 -7.39 2.72
N ARG A 50 -2.73 -6.45 3.67
CA ARG A 50 -2.73 -6.76 5.11
C ARG A 50 -3.90 -7.67 5.49
N ALA A 51 -5.08 -7.43 4.92
CA ALA A 51 -6.25 -8.28 5.13
C ALA A 51 -6.06 -9.65 4.47
N PHE A 52 -5.49 -9.71 3.27
CA PHE A 52 -5.16 -10.96 2.62
C PHE A 52 -4.24 -11.84 3.48
N VAL A 53 -3.12 -11.32 3.99
CA VAL A 53 -2.17 -12.16 4.74
C VAL A 53 -2.65 -12.57 6.14
N SER A 54 -3.53 -11.78 6.76
CA SER A 54 -3.92 -11.96 8.17
C SER A 54 -5.35 -12.44 8.40
N GLY A 55 -6.25 -12.23 7.44
CA GLY A 55 -7.69 -12.35 7.62
C GLY A 55 -8.35 -11.17 8.34
N PHE A 56 -7.59 -10.27 8.97
CA PHE A 56 -8.13 -9.08 9.61
C PHE A 56 -8.42 -7.98 8.58
N ASP A 57 -9.69 -7.63 8.40
CA ASP A 57 -10.21 -6.74 7.35
C ASP A 57 -10.70 -5.37 7.86
N GLY A 58 -10.41 -5.00 9.12
CA GLY A 58 -10.72 -3.66 9.63
C GLY A 58 -10.02 -2.57 8.80
N SER A 59 -10.46 -1.31 8.85
CA SER A 59 -9.89 -0.29 7.96
C SER A 59 -8.46 0.13 8.30
N ALA A 60 -8.02 -0.07 9.55
CA ALA A 60 -6.69 0.34 10.02
C ALA A 60 -5.89 -0.83 10.60
N GLY A 61 -4.63 -0.93 10.19
CA GLY A 61 -3.65 -1.79 10.83
C GLY A 61 -2.32 -1.88 10.09
N THR A 62 -1.32 -2.41 10.77
CA THR A 62 0.00 -2.71 10.19
C THR A 62 0.41 -4.10 10.62
N ALA A 63 0.59 -4.98 9.64
CA ALA A 63 1.17 -6.30 9.88
C ALA A 63 2.70 -6.21 9.76
N ILE A 64 3.40 -6.91 10.65
CA ILE A 64 4.84 -7.13 10.55
C ILE A 64 5.09 -8.63 10.72
N ILE A 65 5.76 -9.21 9.74
CA ILE A 65 6.07 -10.63 9.72
C ILE A 65 7.57 -10.79 9.82
N THR A 66 8.03 -11.56 10.79
CA THR A 66 9.42 -11.98 10.93
C THR A 66 9.55 -13.46 10.59
N GLU A 67 10.77 -14.00 10.66
CA GLU A 67 11.01 -15.43 10.51
C GLU A 67 10.19 -16.27 11.51
N GLU A 68 10.00 -15.75 12.73
CA GLU A 68 9.37 -16.47 13.85
C GLU A 68 7.97 -15.95 14.20
N HIS A 69 7.70 -14.66 13.98
CA HIS A 69 6.49 -14.00 14.46
C HIS A 69 5.64 -13.43 13.30
N ALA A 70 4.35 -13.27 13.56
CA ALA A 70 3.45 -12.40 12.79
C ALA A 70 2.69 -11.53 13.79
N ALA A 71 2.85 -10.22 13.70
CA ALA A 71 2.25 -9.27 14.63
C ALA A 71 1.39 -8.24 13.89
N MET A 72 0.28 -7.83 14.50
CA MET A 72 -0.68 -6.89 13.92
C MET A 72 -0.92 -5.72 14.88
N TRP A 73 -0.52 -4.53 14.48
CA TRP A 73 -0.90 -3.30 15.17
C TRP A 73 -2.22 -2.79 14.63
N THR A 74 -3.16 -2.49 15.51
CA THR A 74 -4.40 -1.78 15.17
C THR A 74 -4.88 -0.98 16.38
N ASP A 75 -5.82 -0.07 16.18
CA ASP A 75 -6.38 0.80 17.21
C ASP A 75 -7.62 0.20 17.91
N GLY A 76 -8.10 0.90 18.94
CA GLY A 76 -9.15 0.43 19.85
C GLY A 76 -10.48 0.04 19.17
N ARG A 77 -10.77 0.56 17.98
CA ARG A 77 -11.96 0.17 17.20
C ARG A 77 -11.94 -1.31 16.83
N TYR A 78 -10.75 -1.88 16.68
CA TYR A 78 -10.56 -3.17 16.02
C TYR A 78 -10.01 -4.28 16.92
N PHE A 79 -9.74 -4.03 18.21
CA PHE A 79 -9.15 -5.06 19.08
C PHE A 79 -9.94 -6.38 19.09
N LEU A 80 -11.27 -6.30 19.17
CA LEU A 80 -12.13 -7.49 19.20
C LEU A 80 -12.27 -8.13 17.81
N GLN A 81 -12.30 -7.32 16.74
CA GLN A 81 -12.42 -7.80 15.37
C GLN A 81 -11.15 -8.54 14.95
N ALA A 82 -9.98 -7.92 15.16
CA ALA A 82 -8.69 -8.52 14.85
C ALA A 82 -8.49 -9.84 15.61
N ALA A 83 -8.80 -9.88 16.91
CA ALA A 83 -8.69 -11.10 17.72
C ALA A 83 -9.61 -12.25 17.24
N LYS A 84 -10.75 -11.94 16.60
CA LYS A 84 -11.68 -12.95 16.08
C LYS A 84 -11.32 -13.42 14.68
N GLN A 85 -10.72 -12.56 13.86
CA GLN A 85 -10.46 -12.82 12.45
C GLN A 85 -9.08 -13.43 12.18
N MET A 86 -8.09 -13.13 13.02
CA MET A 86 -6.75 -13.69 12.90
C MET A 86 -6.65 -15.03 13.63
N ASP A 87 -5.92 -15.99 13.03
CA ASP A 87 -5.66 -17.27 13.67
C ASP A 87 -4.56 -17.17 14.74
N SER A 88 -4.20 -18.31 15.33
CA SER A 88 -3.22 -18.39 16.41
C SER A 88 -1.77 -18.09 15.99
N ASN A 89 -1.48 -17.89 14.69
CA ASN A 89 -0.16 -17.46 14.26
C ASN A 89 0.11 -15.99 14.59
N TRP A 90 -0.94 -15.20 14.80
CA TRP A 90 -0.86 -13.75 14.94
C TRP A 90 -0.84 -13.29 16.39
N THR A 91 0.03 -12.33 16.66
CA THR A 91 0.07 -11.58 17.92
C THR A 91 -0.58 -10.21 17.72
N LEU A 92 -1.66 -9.94 18.44
CA LEU A 92 -2.35 -8.65 18.39
C LEU A 92 -1.62 -7.61 19.26
N MET A 93 -1.21 -6.51 18.64
CA MET A 93 -0.56 -5.36 19.27
C MET A 93 -1.56 -4.20 19.37
N LYS A 94 -2.02 -3.92 20.59
CA LYS A 94 -3.15 -3.00 20.86
C LYS A 94 -2.69 -1.55 21.00
N MET A 95 -2.69 -0.80 19.90
CA MET A 95 -2.20 0.58 19.89
C MET A 95 -2.93 1.46 20.93
N GLY A 96 -2.17 2.32 21.61
CA GLY A 96 -2.68 3.24 22.63
C GLY A 96 -2.68 2.68 24.05
N LEU A 97 -2.41 1.38 24.25
CA LEU A 97 -2.17 0.84 25.58
C LEU A 97 -0.72 1.08 26.02
N LYS A 98 -0.53 1.37 27.31
CA LYS A 98 0.76 1.73 27.90
C LYS A 98 1.87 0.70 27.67
N ASP A 99 1.52 -0.58 27.70
CA ASP A 99 2.48 -1.68 27.59
C ASP A 99 2.65 -2.20 26.15
N THR A 100 1.96 -1.60 25.18
CA THR A 100 2.11 -2.02 23.77
C THR A 100 3.34 -1.33 23.17
N PRO A 101 4.34 -2.10 22.69
CA PRO A 101 5.53 -1.52 22.09
C PRO A 101 5.18 -0.82 20.77
N THR A 102 6.00 0.16 20.41
CA THR A 102 5.99 0.66 19.03
C THR A 102 6.48 -0.43 18.07
N GLN A 103 6.20 -0.27 16.78
CA GLN A 103 6.60 -1.25 15.77
C GLN A 103 8.13 -1.38 15.70
N GLU A 104 8.82 -0.24 15.70
CA GLU A 104 10.27 -0.14 15.68
C GLU A 104 10.94 -0.71 16.94
N ASP A 105 10.40 -0.42 18.14
CA ASP A 105 10.94 -1.00 19.39
C ASP A 105 10.72 -2.51 19.45
N TRP A 106 9.56 -2.99 18.97
CA TRP A 106 9.29 -4.42 18.90
C TRP A 106 10.24 -5.12 17.94
N LEU A 107 10.47 -4.56 16.75
CA LEU A 107 11.43 -5.11 15.78
C LEU A 107 12.82 -5.26 16.39
N VAL A 108 13.32 -4.22 17.08
CA VAL A 108 14.62 -4.28 17.78
C VAL A 108 14.66 -5.38 18.83
N SER A 109 13.53 -5.66 19.51
CA SER A 109 13.47 -6.68 20.57
C SER A 109 13.46 -8.12 20.05
N VAL A 110 13.04 -8.35 18.80
CA VAL A 110 12.83 -9.71 18.25
C VAL A 110 13.79 -10.07 17.11
N LEU A 111 14.50 -9.09 16.55
CA LEU A 111 15.40 -9.34 15.41
C LEU A 111 16.81 -9.74 15.84
N PRO A 112 17.47 -10.66 15.12
CA PRO A 112 18.89 -10.91 15.32
C PRO A 112 19.75 -9.71 14.89
N GLU A 113 20.97 -9.62 15.40
CA GLU A 113 21.92 -8.54 15.07
C GLU A 113 22.11 -8.41 13.55
N GLY A 114 22.24 -7.18 13.05
CA GLY A 114 22.49 -6.92 11.63
C GLY A 114 21.29 -7.16 10.69
N SER A 115 20.10 -7.45 11.23
CA SER A 115 18.90 -7.74 10.42
C SER A 115 18.49 -6.65 9.43
N ARG A 116 17.84 -7.10 8.35
CA ARG A 116 17.22 -6.31 7.29
C ARG A 116 15.71 -6.37 7.40
N VAL A 117 15.05 -5.22 7.41
CA VAL A 117 13.60 -5.07 7.47
C VAL A 117 13.12 -4.54 6.13
N GLY A 118 12.35 -5.34 5.39
CA GLY A 118 11.80 -4.94 4.10
C GLY A 118 10.46 -4.23 4.22
N VAL A 119 10.19 -3.32 3.30
CA VAL A 119 8.88 -2.70 3.11
C VAL A 119 8.76 -2.26 1.66
N ASP A 120 7.55 -2.32 1.11
CA ASP A 120 7.26 -1.74 -0.21
C ASP A 120 7.32 -0.20 -0.11
N PRO A 121 8.23 0.46 -0.85
CA PRO A 121 8.45 1.90 -0.73
C PRO A 121 7.30 2.75 -1.29
N LEU A 122 6.41 2.19 -2.12
CA LEU A 122 5.30 2.96 -2.71
C LEU A 122 4.17 3.22 -1.72
N ILE A 123 4.04 2.38 -0.69
CA ILE A 123 2.87 2.37 0.21
C ILE A 123 3.17 2.88 1.62
N ILE A 124 4.31 3.55 1.81
CA ILE A 124 4.64 4.26 3.06
C ILE A 124 5.16 5.68 2.78
N PRO A 125 4.77 6.67 3.60
CA PRO A 125 5.31 8.02 3.47
C PRO A 125 6.73 8.11 4.05
N THR A 126 7.47 9.13 3.62
CA THR A 126 8.84 9.38 4.08
C THR A 126 8.95 9.58 5.59
N ASP A 127 7.92 10.12 6.25
CA ASP A 127 7.95 10.33 7.70
C ASP A 127 7.94 9.00 8.47
N TYR A 128 7.16 8.03 8.00
CA TYR A 128 7.18 6.66 8.52
C TYR A 128 8.55 6.02 8.28
N TRP A 129 9.08 6.13 7.06
CA TRP A 129 10.41 5.62 6.70
C TRP A 129 11.50 6.18 7.62
N LYS A 130 11.58 7.51 7.76
CA LYS A 130 12.60 8.19 8.57
C LYS A 130 12.56 7.74 10.02
N LYS A 131 11.36 7.65 10.60
CA LYS A 131 11.17 7.22 11.98
C LYS A 131 11.65 5.78 12.18
N MET A 132 11.17 4.85 11.35
CA MET A 132 11.52 3.43 11.40
C MET A 132 13.02 3.20 11.16
N ALA A 133 13.56 3.77 10.09
CA ALA A 133 14.97 3.62 9.72
C ALA A 133 15.92 4.17 10.79
N LYS A 134 15.56 5.27 11.47
CA LYS A 134 16.38 5.85 12.55
C LYS A 134 16.56 4.88 13.72
N VAL A 135 15.47 4.29 14.20
CA VAL A 135 15.49 3.36 15.34
C VAL A 135 16.20 2.07 14.95
N LEU A 136 15.85 1.47 13.80
CA LEU A 136 16.51 0.27 13.29
C LEU A 136 18.02 0.46 13.13
N ARG A 137 18.46 1.57 12.53
CA ARG A 137 19.88 1.86 12.33
C ARG A 137 20.62 2.05 13.66
N SER A 138 19.98 2.64 14.67
CA SER A 138 20.57 2.80 16.00
C SER A 138 20.82 1.46 16.70
N ALA A 139 20.04 0.43 16.35
CA ALA A 139 20.21 -0.95 16.83
C ALA A 139 21.05 -1.85 15.88
N GLY A 140 21.64 -1.29 14.82
CA GLY A 140 22.46 -2.05 13.86
C GLY A 140 21.66 -2.77 12.76
N HIS A 141 20.37 -2.50 12.62
CA HIS A 141 19.50 -3.04 11.57
C HIS A 141 19.32 -2.06 10.40
N HIS A 142 18.82 -2.55 9.27
CA HIS A 142 18.64 -1.74 8.07
C HIS A 142 17.20 -1.85 7.53
N LEU A 143 16.57 -0.70 7.26
CA LEU A 143 15.30 -0.65 6.53
C LEU A 143 15.61 -0.68 5.02
N ILE A 144 15.04 -1.66 4.31
CA ILE A 144 15.32 -1.96 2.91
C ILE A 144 14.07 -1.71 2.06
N PRO A 145 14.16 -0.91 0.98
CA PRO A 145 13.05 -0.74 0.07
C PRO A 145 12.99 -1.96 -0.85
N VAL A 146 11.92 -2.75 -0.74
CA VAL A 146 11.69 -3.92 -1.59
C VAL A 146 10.69 -3.52 -2.67
N LYS A 147 11.16 -3.33 -3.90
CA LYS A 147 10.34 -2.79 -5.00
C LYS A 147 9.17 -3.70 -5.36
N GLU A 148 9.41 -5.01 -5.38
CA GLU A 148 8.36 -5.99 -5.60
C GLU A 148 7.56 -6.21 -4.32
N ASN A 149 6.25 -5.99 -4.36
CA ASN A 149 5.41 -6.28 -3.19
C ASN A 149 5.35 -7.79 -2.97
N LEU A 150 5.87 -8.27 -1.84
CA LEU A 150 5.99 -9.70 -1.57
C LEU A 150 4.64 -10.38 -1.32
N VAL A 151 3.61 -9.62 -0.93
CA VAL A 151 2.25 -10.15 -0.80
C VAL A 151 1.67 -10.47 -2.17
N ASP A 152 1.88 -9.58 -3.15
CA ASP A 152 1.36 -9.77 -4.51
C ASP A 152 1.97 -11.02 -5.18
N LYS A 153 3.20 -11.41 -4.81
CA LYS A 153 3.84 -12.64 -5.31
C LYS A 153 3.23 -13.95 -4.80
N ILE A 154 2.48 -13.90 -3.71
CA ILE A 154 1.82 -15.07 -3.10
C ILE A 154 0.29 -14.99 -3.20
N TRP A 155 -0.24 -13.92 -3.78
CA TRP A 155 -1.67 -13.68 -3.91
C TRP A 155 -2.16 -14.07 -5.31
N THR A 156 -2.37 -15.38 -5.50
CA THR A 156 -2.70 -15.98 -6.81
C THR A 156 -3.99 -15.42 -7.43
N ASP A 157 -4.98 -15.11 -6.60
CA ASP A 157 -6.30 -14.61 -6.98
C ASP A 157 -6.48 -13.12 -6.62
N ARG A 158 -5.39 -12.34 -6.69
CA ARG A 158 -5.43 -10.90 -6.43
C ARG A 158 -6.42 -10.22 -7.37
N PRO A 159 -7.41 -9.46 -6.84
CA PRO A 159 -8.33 -8.71 -7.68
C PRO A 159 -7.58 -7.72 -8.58
N GLU A 160 -8.08 -7.53 -9.79
CA GLU A 160 -7.59 -6.48 -10.68
C GLU A 160 -7.78 -5.10 -10.05
N ARG A 161 -6.87 -4.17 -10.38
CA ARG A 161 -7.02 -2.78 -9.97
C ARG A 161 -8.27 -2.19 -10.64
N PRO A 162 -9.19 -1.54 -9.88
CA PRO A 162 -10.31 -0.84 -10.48
C PRO A 162 -9.85 0.18 -11.52
N CYS A 163 -10.38 0.07 -12.73
CA CYS A 163 -10.15 1.01 -13.83
C CYS A 163 -11.49 1.36 -14.46
N LYS A 164 -12.29 2.16 -13.74
CA LYS A 164 -13.65 2.55 -14.12
C LYS A 164 -13.63 3.77 -15.05
N PRO A 165 -14.72 3.99 -15.83
CA PRO A 165 -14.84 5.14 -16.71
C PRO A 165 -14.68 6.48 -15.98
N LEU A 166 -14.24 7.48 -16.73
CA LEU A 166 -14.08 8.86 -16.26
C LEU A 166 -15.34 9.68 -16.55
N LEU A 167 -15.59 10.67 -15.71
CA LEU A 167 -16.65 11.66 -15.87
C LEU A 167 -16.02 13.05 -16.00
N THR A 168 -16.40 13.79 -17.04
CA THR A 168 -15.98 15.19 -17.25
C THR A 168 -16.91 16.13 -16.48
N LEU A 169 -16.33 17.18 -15.90
CA LEU A 169 -17.06 18.24 -15.22
C LEU A 169 -16.82 19.58 -15.91
N GLY A 170 -17.87 20.39 -16.05
CA GLY A 170 -17.76 21.74 -16.59
C GLY A 170 -17.01 22.71 -15.67
N LEU A 171 -16.88 23.96 -16.14
CA LEU A 171 -16.12 25.01 -15.44
C LEU A 171 -16.71 25.44 -14.09
N ASP A 172 -17.96 25.07 -13.79
CA ASP A 172 -18.60 25.32 -12.50
C ASP A 172 -18.02 24.45 -11.36
N TYR A 173 -17.14 23.50 -11.68
CA TYR A 173 -16.51 22.58 -10.74
C TYR A 173 -15.00 22.82 -10.63
N THR A 174 -14.44 22.37 -9.51
CA THR A 174 -13.01 22.47 -9.21
C THR A 174 -12.29 21.13 -9.35
N GLY A 175 -11.02 21.20 -9.73
CA GLY A 175 -10.08 20.08 -9.80
C GLY A 175 -9.04 20.34 -10.89
N LEU A 176 -7.83 19.80 -10.75
CA LEU A 176 -6.73 20.09 -11.68
C LEU A 176 -7.08 19.78 -13.14
N PHE A 177 -7.76 18.66 -13.37
CA PHE A 177 -8.22 18.22 -14.69
C PHE A 177 -9.75 18.26 -14.84
N ASN A 178 -10.51 18.69 -13.83
CA ASN A 178 -11.98 18.62 -13.83
C ASN A 178 -12.56 17.26 -14.26
N LEU A 179 -11.90 16.17 -13.85
CA LEU A 179 -12.36 14.81 -14.05
C LEU A 179 -12.78 14.19 -12.71
N ARG A 180 -13.67 13.19 -12.78
CA ARG A 180 -14.03 12.29 -11.68
C ARG A 180 -13.96 10.84 -12.14
N GLY A 181 -13.88 9.94 -11.19
CA GLY A 181 -13.85 8.50 -11.41
C GLY A 181 -14.62 7.75 -10.33
N SER A 182 -14.45 6.43 -10.30
CA SER A 182 -15.09 5.55 -9.30
C SER A 182 -14.20 4.34 -9.00
N ASP A 183 -12.89 4.53 -9.01
CA ASP A 183 -11.92 3.47 -8.72
C ASP A 183 -11.83 3.18 -7.21
N VAL A 184 -12.13 4.18 -6.38
CA VAL A 184 -12.13 4.11 -4.92
C VAL A 184 -13.57 4.22 -4.41
N GLU A 185 -13.96 3.35 -3.48
CA GLU A 185 -15.30 3.40 -2.89
C GLU A 185 -15.51 4.72 -2.13
N HIS A 186 -16.74 5.24 -2.19
CA HIS A 186 -17.20 6.48 -1.55
C HIS A 186 -16.54 7.79 -2.01
N ASN A 187 -15.34 7.73 -2.61
CA ASN A 187 -14.60 8.87 -3.12
C ASN A 187 -14.61 8.86 -4.66
N PRO A 188 -15.19 9.88 -5.34
CA PRO A 188 -15.36 9.89 -6.80
C PRO A 188 -14.04 10.21 -7.54
N VAL A 189 -13.01 9.40 -7.32
CA VAL A 189 -11.63 9.56 -7.82
C VAL A 189 -11.22 8.36 -8.67
N PHE A 190 -10.10 8.52 -9.38
CA PHE A 190 -9.48 7.49 -10.23
C PHE A 190 -7.98 7.40 -9.94
N PHE A 191 -7.40 6.21 -10.06
CA PHE A 191 -5.97 6.01 -9.86
C PHE A 191 -5.17 6.69 -10.97
N SER A 192 -4.32 7.64 -10.58
CA SER A 192 -3.46 8.39 -11.49
C SER A 192 -2.37 9.15 -10.74
N TYR A 193 -1.30 9.52 -11.44
CA TYR A 193 -0.35 10.54 -11.01
C TYR A 193 -0.28 11.66 -12.02
N ALA A 194 0.10 12.85 -11.59
CA ALA A 194 0.36 13.96 -12.49
C ALA A 194 1.67 14.68 -12.13
N ILE A 195 2.39 15.11 -13.16
CA ILE A 195 3.56 16.00 -13.03
C ILE A 195 3.23 17.27 -13.81
N ILE A 196 3.23 18.41 -13.12
CA ILE A 196 2.98 19.73 -13.70
C ILE A 196 4.31 20.47 -13.75
N GLY A 197 4.88 20.56 -14.95
CA GLY A 197 6.02 21.40 -15.27
C GLY A 197 5.59 22.83 -15.60
N LEU A 198 6.58 23.69 -15.86
CA LEU A 198 6.32 25.07 -16.30
C LEU A 198 5.70 25.13 -17.70
N GLU A 199 6.05 24.18 -18.56
CA GLU A 199 5.65 24.12 -19.98
C GLU A 199 5.07 22.75 -20.38
N THR A 200 4.90 21.85 -19.42
CA THR A 200 4.45 20.47 -19.69
C THR A 200 3.51 19.98 -18.61
N ILE A 201 2.54 19.15 -19.02
CA ILE A 201 1.67 18.42 -18.11
C ILE A 201 1.74 16.95 -18.48
N MET A 202 2.09 16.09 -17.54
CA MET A 202 2.11 14.63 -17.72
C MET A 202 1.07 14.01 -16.78
N LEU A 203 0.15 13.23 -17.34
CA LEU A 203 -0.89 12.50 -16.61
C LEU A 203 -0.63 11.00 -16.80
N PHE A 204 -0.21 10.32 -15.74
CA PHE A 204 -0.03 8.88 -15.72
C PHE A 204 -1.34 8.23 -15.29
N ILE A 205 -2.03 7.57 -16.23
CA ILE A 205 -3.32 6.93 -15.99
C ILE A 205 -3.46 5.68 -16.86
N ASP A 206 -4.01 4.61 -16.28
CA ASP A 206 -4.21 3.36 -16.99
C ASP A 206 -5.54 3.33 -17.77
N GLY A 207 -5.52 2.55 -18.86
CA GLY A 207 -6.69 2.07 -19.60
C GLY A 207 -7.25 3.04 -20.65
N ASP A 208 -7.99 2.46 -21.60
CA ASP A 208 -8.61 3.15 -22.75
C ASP A 208 -9.73 4.13 -22.33
N ARG A 209 -9.98 4.30 -21.02
CA ARG A 209 -10.91 5.29 -20.48
C ARG A 209 -10.51 6.73 -20.81
N ILE A 210 -9.23 6.95 -21.09
CA ILE A 210 -8.73 8.25 -21.56
C ILE A 210 -9.18 8.54 -23.01
N ASP A 211 -9.46 7.51 -23.80
CA ASP A 211 -9.83 7.63 -25.22
C ASP A 211 -11.32 7.91 -25.45
N ALA A 212 -12.13 7.95 -24.39
CA ALA A 212 -13.53 8.31 -24.48
C ALA A 212 -13.67 9.71 -25.13
N PRO A 213 -14.52 9.90 -26.16
CA PRO A 213 -14.59 11.15 -26.91
C PRO A 213 -14.78 12.41 -26.04
N SER A 214 -15.63 12.32 -25.01
CA SER A 214 -15.84 13.42 -24.06
C SER A 214 -14.60 13.76 -23.25
N VAL A 215 -13.79 12.75 -22.87
CA VAL A 215 -12.55 12.95 -22.11
C VAL A 215 -11.48 13.55 -23.01
N LYS A 216 -11.33 13.06 -24.24
CA LYS A 216 -10.36 13.61 -25.20
C LYS A 216 -10.66 15.06 -25.57
N GLU A 217 -11.93 15.40 -25.77
CA GLU A 217 -12.37 16.78 -25.99
C GLU A 217 -12.08 17.65 -24.76
N HIS A 218 -12.45 17.18 -23.57
CA HIS A 218 -12.26 17.92 -22.31
C HIS A 218 -10.77 18.16 -21.98
N LEU A 219 -9.89 17.20 -22.26
CA LEU A 219 -8.44 17.28 -22.05
C LEU A 219 -7.69 17.83 -23.27
N LEU A 220 -8.39 18.20 -24.34
CA LEU A 220 -7.82 18.78 -25.56
C LEU A 220 -6.76 17.87 -26.24
N LEU A 221 -6.90 16.55 -26.13
CA LEU A 221 -5.88 15.59 -26.60
C LEU A 221 -5.76 15.51 -28.13
N ASP A 222 -6.85 15.76 -28.84
CA ASP A 222 -6.93 15.71 -30.31
C ASP A 222 -6.64 17.07 -30.98
N LEU A 223 -6.46 18.14 -30.20
CA LEU A 223 -6.17 19.47 -30.72
C LEU A 223 -4.66 19.64 -30.89
N GLY A 224 -4.23 20.05 -32.08
CA GLY A 224 -2.84 20.43 -32.39
C GLY A 224 -2.44 21.74 -31.73
N LEU A 225 -2.64 21.86 -30.42
CA LEU A 225 -2.22 23.01 -29.62
C LEU A 225 -0.70 23.16 -29.70
N GLU A 226 -0.22 24.40 -29.77
CA GLU A 226 1.22 24.69 -29.64
C GLU A 226 1.73 24.12 -28.30
N ALA A 227 2.98 23.65 -28.31
CA ALA A 227 3.54 22.71 -27.34
C ALA A 227 3.51 23.13 -25.86
N GLU A 228 3.14 24.37 -25.54
CA GLU A 228 3.30 24.97 -24.20
C GLU A 228 2.35 24.40 -23.12
N TYR A 229 1.26 23.71 -23.48
CA TYR A 229 0.30 23.17 -22.49
C TYR A 229 -0.30 21.81 -22.84
N ARG A 230 0.43 20.97 -23.58
CA ARG A 230 -0.08 19.65 -23.98
C ARG A 230 -0.05 18.67 -22.81
N ILE A 231 -1.20 18.07 -22.50
CA ILE A 231 -1.27 16.91 -21.61
C ILE A 231 -0.69 15.70 -22.35
N GLN A 232 0.35 15.13 -21.77
CA GLN A 232 0.93 13.86 -22.20
C GLN A 232 0.35 12.76 -21.32
N VAL A 233 -0.23 11.75 -21.95
CA VAL A 233 -0.81 10.57 -21.30
C VAL A 233 0.02 9.36 -21.69
#